data_AF-A0A7K1TL69-F1
#
_entry.id   AF-A0A7K1TL69-F1
#
_cell.length_a   1.000
_cell.length_b   1.000
_cell.length_c   1.000
_cell.angle_alpha   90.00
_cell.angle_beta   90.00
_cell.angle_gamma   90.00
#
_symmetry.space_group_name_H-M   'P 1'
#
loop_
_entity.id
_entity.type
_entity.pdbx_description
1 polymer ?
#
loop_
_entity_poly.entity_id
_entity_poly.type
_entity_poly.pdbx_seq_one_letter_code
_entity_poly.pdbx_strand_id
1 'polypeptide(L)'
;MLAAAGAFLAAWGRTLPGRWRGLVVPYLRALAVFMVGYAGATALFQPWALGRWWQIGASAAGGLAACWWLWRPWALLATNSRGESRRVPLLFCWIVLALAGWATRDYLRYRLGEMRNLRGAQELAQPGNAIFFRLRGPFYIDQPHLGRYAALHANRQKGGRVDYFATCDYACPLLVAAADTSVFRLTPPGWLSYSYRADLGTDLPPGERSWRYQNFVARTNARFDSLHLADFAYLLRVENASPGQYRAVRASHLAPYYGSPLLLAPVRASFALRGGRTLHRGLWALGAGSAFVIFLLLIMPLRPAAEAGY
;
A
#
# COMPACT_ATOMS: atom_id res chain seq x y z
N MET A 1 8.87 21.99 14.43
CA MET A 1 9.16 20.54 14.50
C MET A 1 10.59 20.17 14.11
N LEU A 2 11.12 20.59 12.95
CA LEU A 2 12.50 20.26 12.52
C LEU A 2 13.60 20.74 13.50
N ALA A 3 13.47 21.95 14.02
CA ALA A 3 14.41 22.51 15.00
C ALA A 3 14.43 21.69 16.32
N ALA A 4 13.26 21.25 16.79
CA ALA A 4 13.13 20.43 17.99
C ALA A 4 13.74 19.02 17.80
N ALA A 5 13.54 18.41 16.63
CA ALA A 5 14.16 17.14 16.30
C ALA A 5 15.70 17.27 16.20
N GLY A 6 16.21 18.36 15.63
CA GLY A 6 17.64 18.66 15.56
C GLY A 6 18.28 18.84 16.95
N ALA A 7 17.63 19.59 17.84
CA ALA A 7 18.09 19.80 19.21
C ALA A 7 18.13 18.49 20.02
N PHE A 8 17.08 17.66 19.89
CA PHE A 8 17.03 16.35 20.53
C PHE A 8 18.17 15.43 20.07
N LEU A 9 18.38 15.32 18.75
CA LEU A 9 19.47 14.50 18.20
C LEU A 9 20.86 14.99 18.64
N ALA A 10 21.05 16.31 18.80
CA ALA A 10 22.31 16.89 19.27
C ALA A 10 22.56 16.66 20.78
N ALA A 11 21.51 16.66 21.59
CA ALA A 11 21.59 16.35 23.02
C ALA A 11 21.83 14.86 23.25
N TRP A 12 21.05 14.00 22.61
CA TRP A 12 21.20 12.54 22.71
C TRP A 12 22.52 12.03 22.13
N GLY A 13 23.02 12.67 21.07
CA GLY A 13 24.35 12.36 20.53
C GLY A 13 25.49 12.55 21.55
N ARG A 14 25.35 13.44 22.54
CA ARG A 14 26.36 13.69 23.59
C ARG A 14 26.48 12.56 24.62
N THR A 15 25.41 11.78 24.82
CA THR A 15 25.38 10.70 25.81
C THR A 15 25.91 9.37 25.26
N LEU A 16 26.19 9.28 23.96
CA LEU A 16 26.72 8.08 23.33
C LEU A 16 28.25 8.01 23.48
N PRO A 17 28.82 6.84 23.83
CA PRO A 17 30.27 6.63 23.83
C PRO A 17 30.90 7.00 22.48
N GLY A 18 32.13 7.53 22.48
CA GLY A 18 32.77 8.13 21.29
C GLY A 18 32.75 7.25 20.04
N ARG A 19 32.95 5.94 20.20
CA ARG A 19 32.86 4.94 19.12
C ARG A 19 31.49 4.85 18.44
N TRP A 20 30.40 5.11 19.17
CA TRP A 20 29.03 5.04 18.67
C TRP A 20 28.57 6.36 18.05
N ARG A 21 29.11 7.46 18.55
CA ARG A 21 28.75 8.81 18.11
C ARG A 21 29.08 9.04 16.64
N GLY A 22 30.19 8.47 16.16
CA GLY A 22 30.59 8.52 14.74
C GLY A 22 29.69 7.72 13.80
N LEU A 23 28.85 6.83 14.32
CA LEU A 23 28.02 5.89 13.56
C LEU A 23 26.54 6.22 13.60
N VAL A 24 26.01 6.38 14.81
CA VAL A 24 24.56 6.52 15.03
C VAL A 24 24.06 7.91 14.65
N VAL A 25 24.82 8.96 14.99
CA VAL A 25 24.45 10.34 14.69
C VAL A 25 24.30 10.60 13.18
N PRO A 26 25.26 10.22 12.31
CA PRO A 26 25.09 10.45 10.88
C PRO A 26 23.99 9.58 10.27
N TYR A 27 23.77 8.35 10.74
CA TYR A 27 22.66 7.51 10.29
C TYR A 27 21.30 8.16 10.57
N LEU A 28 21.06 8.62 11.80
CA LEU A 28 19.79 9.25 12.17
C LEU A 28 19.55 10.57 11.44
N ARG A 29 20.59 11.37 11.22
CA ARG A 29 20.47 12.59 10.42
C ARG A 29 20.12 12.26 8.96
N ALA A 30 20.67 11.19 8.39
CA ALA A 30 20.39 10.78 7.02
C ALA A 30 18.94 10.33 6.87
N LEU A 31 18.46 9.56 7.84
CA LEU A 31 17.06 9.15 7.93
C LEU A 31 16.14 10.36 8.00
N ALA A 32 16.47 11.35 8.84
CA ALA A 32 15.67 12.58 8.97
C ALA A 32 15.65 13.39 7.66
N VAL A 33 16.80 13.59 7.02
CA VAL A 33 16.88 14.29 5.72
C VAL A 33 16.10 13.55 4.64
N PHE A 34 16.20 12.22 4.56
CA PHE A 34 15.43 11.43 3.62
C PHE A 34 13.93 11.56 3.85
N MET A 35 13.46 11.43 5.09
CA MET A 35 12.04 11.56 5.42
C MET A 35 11.50 12.96 5.09
N VAL A 36 12.26 14.01 5.39
CA VAL A 36 11.88 15.40 5.14
C VAL A 36 11.92 15.74 3.65
N GLY A 37 12.99 15.34 2.96
CA GLY A 37 13.12 15.53 1.52
C GLY A 37 12.06 14.77 0.74
N TYR A 38 11.77 13.53 1.13
CA TYR A 38 10.71 12.72 0.52
C TYR A 38 9.34 13.33 0.78
N ALA A 39 9.03 13.74 2.02
CA ALA A 39 7.77 14.40 2.35
C ALA A 39 7.61 15.77 1.64
N GLY A 40 8.68 16.55 1.53
CA GLY A 40 8.68 17.84 0.82
C GLY A 40 8.46 17.68 -0.68
N ALA A 41 9.19 16.76 -1.31
CA ALA A 41 9.04 16.47 -2.75
C ALA A 41 7.64 15.93 -3.08
N THR A 42 7.05 15.14 -2.20
CA THR A 42 5.69 14.61 -2.38
C THR A 42 4.60 15.64 -2.10
N ALA A 43 4.82 16.59 -1.19
CA ALA A 43 3.87 17.66 -0.88
C ALA A 43 3.84 18.77 -1.96
N LEU A 44 5.00 19.15 -2.50
CA LEU A 44 5.13 20.27 -3.44
C LEU A 44 4.65 19.95 -4.86
N PHE A 45 4.74 18.69 -5.30
CA PHE A 45 4.61 18.36 -6.72
C PHE A 45 3.36 17.58 -7.12
N GLN A 46 2.29 17.60 -6.28
CA GLN A 46 0.97 16.99 -6.58
C GLN A 46 1.09 15.71 -7.42
N PRO A 47 1.61 14.60 -6.84
CA PRO A 47 2.17 13.46 -7.58
C PRO A 47 1.21 12.73 -8.53
N TRP A 48 -0.07 13.10 -8.55
CA TRP A 48 -1.07 12.62 -9.49
C TRP A 48 -1.04 13.34 -10.85
N ALA A 49 -0.52 14.56 -10.94
CA ALA A 49 -0.50 15.34 -12.19
C ALA A 49 0.63 14.94 -13.15
N LEU A 50 1.75 14.40 -12.64
CA LEU A 50 2.97 14.14 -13.42
C LEU A 50 3.19 12.65 -13.79
N GLY A 51 2.17 11.81 -13.60
CA GLY A 51 2.15 10.42 -14.05
C GLY A 51 3.16 9.48 -13.37
N ARG A 52 3.32 8.27 -13.94
CA ARG A 52 4.16 7.18 -13.40
C ARG A 52 5.66 7.50 -13.37
N TRP A 53 6.15 8.38 -14.24
CA TRP A 53 7.58 8.65 -14.41
C TRP A 53 8.18 9.55 -13.32
N TRP A 54 7.43 10.55 -12.86
CA TRP A 54 7.84 11.36 -11.70
C TRP A 54 7.94 10.53 -10.42
N GLN A 55 7.11 9.49 -10.28
CA GLN A 55 7.14 8.59 -9.12
C GLN A 55 8.44 7.79 -9.04
N ILE A 56 9.03 7.43 -10.18
CA ILE A 56 10.34 6.78 -10.25
C ILE A 56 11.44 7.83 -10.03
N GLY A 57 11.35 8.98 -10.70
CA GLY A 57 12.34 10.05 -10.64
C GLY A 57 12.54 10.66 -9.25
N ALA A 58 11.46 11.02 -8.54
CA ALA A 58 11.55 11.61 -7.21
C ALA A 58 12.05 10.62 -6.16
N SER A 59 11.65 9.34 -6.28
CA SER A 59 12.14 8.27 -5.40
C SER A 59 13.62 7.97 -5.68
N ALA A 60 14.03 7.97 -6.96
CA ALA A 60 15.41 7.80 -7.36
C ALA A 60 16.28 8.98 -6.92
N ALA A 61 15.82 10.23 -7.07
CA ALA A 61 16.53 11.42 -6.64
C ALA A 61 16.65 11.50 -5.11
N GLY A 62 15.58 11.19 -4.37
CA GLY A 62 15.63 11.07 -2.91
C GLY A 62 16.56 9.96 -2.44
N GLY A 63 16.55 8.81 -3.14
CA GLY A 63 17.49 7.71 -2.92
C GLY A 63 18.93 8.12 -3.21
N LEU A 64 19.21 8.82 -4.32
CA LEU A 64 20.53 9.31 -4.69
C LEU A 64 21.05 10.38 -3.71
N ALA A 65 20.19 11.29 -3.26
CA ALA A 65 20.55 12.27 -2.23
C ALA A 65 20.87 11.59 -0.90
N ALA A 66 20.07 10.59 -0.50
CA ALA A 66 20.37 9.77 0.67
C ALA A 66 21.68 8.99 0.49
N CYS A 67 21.96 8.41 -0.68
CA CYS A 67 23.21 7.73 -1.01
C CYS A 67 24.41 8.67 -0.92
N TRP A 68 24.33 9.87 -1.51
CA TRP A 68 25.38 10.88 -1.47
C TRP A 68 25.68 11.32 -0.03
N TRP A 69 24.64 11.47 0.78
CA TRP A 69 24.76 11.93 2.16
C TRP A 69 25.22 10.82 3.13
N LEU A 70 24.76 9.58 2.91
CA LEU A 70 25.22 8.38 3.62
C LEU A 70 26.61 7.93 3.20
N TRP A 71 27.10 8.35 2.03
CA TRP A 71 28.42 7.95 1.51
C TRP A 71 29.57 8.25 2.48
N ARG A 72 29.54 9.39 3.21
CA ARG A 72 30.60 9.74 4.17
C ARG A 72 30.66 8.85 5.42
N PRO A 73 29.57 8.67 6.19
CA PRO A 73 29.56 7.70 7.29
C PRO A 73 29.74 6.25 6.80
N TRP A 74 29.36 5.95 5.54
CA TRP A 74 29.63 4.67 4.90
C TRP A 74 31.08 4.45 4.52
N ALA A 75 31.80 5.47 4.03
CA ALA A 75 33.22 5.38 3.76
C ALA A 75 34.00 5.04 5.04
N LEU A 76 33.56 5.57 6.19
CA LEU A 76 34.11 5.27 7.52
C LEU A 76 33.78 3.86 8.03
N LEU A 77 32.66 3.28 7.61
CA LEU A 77 32.31 1.87 7.87
C LEU A 77 33.05 0.89 6.94
N ALA A 78 33.22 1.30 5.69
CA ALA A 78 33.89 0.52 4.64
C ALA A 78 35.40 0.37 4.92
N THR A 79 36.04 1.38 5.51
CA THR A 79 37.46 1.32 5.91
C THR A 79 37.69 0.45 7.16
N ASN A 80 36.67 0.23 8.00
CA ASN A 80 36.83 -0.42 9.31
C ASN A 80 36.38 -1.89 9.42
N SER A 81 35.82 -2.52 8.37
CA SER A 81 35.30 -3.90 8.42
C SER A 81 36.09 -4.88 7.54
N ARG A 82 36.40 -6.11 8.02
CA ARG A 82 37.04 -7.19 7.22
C ARG A 82 36.01 -7.96 6.36
N GLY A 83 36.36 -8.34 5.13
CA GLY A 83 35.70 -9.40 4.34
C GLY A 83 34.44 -9.05 3.52
N GLU A 84 33.88 -10.02 2.78
CA GLU A 84 32.68 -9.89 1.92
C GLU A 84 31.38 -9.55 2.68
N SER A 85 31.34 -9.74 4.00
CA SER A 85 30.15 -9.46 4.83
C SER A 85 29.77 -7.97 4.91
N ARG A 86 30.62 -7.08 4.37
CA ARG A 86 30.40 -5.63 4.17
C ARG A 86 29.07 -5.29 3.48
N ARG A 87 28.59 -6.17 2.59
CA ARG A 87 27.38 -5.92 1.77
C ARG A 87 26.08 -6.20 2.52
N VAL A 88 26.13 -6.95 3.63
CA VAL A 88 24.92 -7.43 4.30
C VAL A 88 24.18 -6.31 5.04
N PRO A 89 24.80 -5.53 5.95
CA PRO A 89 24.10 -4.41 6.62
C PRO A 89 23.60 -3.36 5.63
N LEU A 90 24.32 -3.22 4.52
CA LEU A 90 24.03 -2.31 3.42
C LEU A 90 22.76 -2.71 2.68
N LEU A 91 22.64 -3.98 2.32
CA LEU A 91 21.42 -4.53 1.74
C LEU A 91 20.23 -4.37 2.68
N PHE A 92 20.40 -4.67 3.97
CA PHE A 92 19.33 -4.50 4.96
C PHE A 92 18.91 -3.03 5.13
N CYS A 93 19.87 -2.10 5.22
CA CYS A 93 19.58 -0.67 5.26
C CYS A 93 18.74 -0.24 4.04
N TRP A 94 19.10 -0.71 2.85
CA TRP A 94 18.34 -0.48 1.62
C TRP A 94 16.91 -1.02 1.71
N ILE A 95 16.73 -2.25 2.20
CA ILE A 95 15.39 -2.84 2.40
C ILE A 95 14.57 -1.99 3.36
N VAL A 96 15.15 -1.52 4.47
CA VAL A 96 14.46 -0.69 5.46
C VAL A 96 14.03 0.66 4.86
N LEU A 97 14.93 1.33 4.13
CA LEU A 97 14.61 2.60 3.47
C LEU A 97 13.55 2.43 2.38
N ALA A 98 13.62 1.34 1.59
CA ALA A 98 12.63 1.05 0.56
C ALA A 98 11.24 0.79 1.16
N LEU A 99 11.16 -0.01 2.23
CA LEU A 99 9.90 -0.28 2.94
C LEU A 99 9.34 1.00 3.60
N ALA A 100 10.19 1.83 4.20
CA ALA A 100 9.79 3.09 4.80
C ALA A 100 9.29 4.09 3.75
N GLY A 101 9.98 4.20 2.61
CA GLY A 101 9.55 5.01 1.48
C GLY A 101 8.21 4.55 0.91
N TRP A 102 8.03 3.23 0.74
CA TRP A 102 6.77 2.65 0.27
C TRP A 102 5.60 2.92 1.25
N ALA A 103 5.81 2.70 2.54
CA ALA A 103 4.79 2.98 3.55
C ALA A 103 4.45 4.48 3.65
N THR A 104 5.45 5.36 3.54
CA THR A 104 5.27 6.81 3.54
C THR A 104 4.51 7.26 2.31
N ARG A 105 4.81 6.71 1.14
CA ARG A 105 4.07 6.95 -0.10
C ARG A 105 2.58 6.62 0.06
N ASP A 106 2.28 5.41 0.52
CA ASP A 106 0.90 4.98 0.70
C ASP A 106 0.21 5.86 1.73
N TYR A 107 0.86 6.15 2.86
CA TYR A 107 0.33 7.05 3.87
C TYR A 107 0.00 8.44 3.31
N LEU A 108 0.94 9.07 2.61
CA LEU A 108 0.75 10.39 2.02
C LEU A 108 -0.35 10.37 0.97
N ARG A 109 -0.41 9.32 0.14
CA ARG A 109 -1.50 9.15 -0.82
C ARG A 109 -2.86 9.06 -0.13
N TYR A 110 -2.97 8.30 0.96
CA TYR A 110 -4.21 8.20 1.72
C TYR A 110 -4.57 9.51 2.42
N ARG A 111 -3.60 10.28 2.92
CA ARG A 111 -3.84 11.53 3.65
C ARG A 111 -4.10 12.72 2.74
N LEU A 112 -3.29 12.88 1.70
CA LEU A 112 -3.35 13.99 0.73
C LEU A 112 -4.43 13.78 -0.33
N GLY A 113 -4.87 12.54 -0.56
CA GLY A 113 -5.95 12.30 -1.52
C GLY A 113 -7.21 13.06 -1.11
N GLU A 114 -7.69 13.86 -2.05
CA GLU A 114 -8.84 14.74 -1.84
C GLU A 114 -10.13 13.93 -1.76
N MET A 115 -10.98 14.30 -0.80
CA MET A 115 -12.33 13.77 -0.68
C MET A 115 -13.28 14.62 -1.51
N ARG A 116 -13.81 14.05 -2.59
CA ARG A 116 -14.85 14.69 -3.38
C ARG A 116 -16.20 14.45 -2.72
N ASN A 117 -16.82 15.51 -2.23
CA ASN A 117 -18.20 15.45 -1.74
C ASN A 117 -19.13 15.54 -2.96
N LEU A 118 -19.85 14.45 -3.23
CA LEU A 118 -20.76 14.33 -4.34
C LEU A 118 -22.19 14.58 -3.89
N ARG A 119 -22.95 15.34 -4.69
CA ARG A 119 -24.37 15.56 -4.42
C ARG A 119 -25.22 14.35 -4.79
N GLY A 120 -24.73 13.44 -5.62
CA GLY A 120 -25.43 12.21 -5.98
C GLY A 120 -24.54 11.26 -6.79
N ALA A 121 -25.04 10.05 -7.07
CA ALA A 121 -24.29 9.05 -7.81
C ALA A 121 -23.93 9.48 -9.25
N GLN A 122 -24.72 10.34 -9.88
CA GLN A 122 -24.47 10.82 -11.25
C GLN A 122 -23.13 11.55 -11.40
N GLU A 123 -22.69 12.26 -10.37
CA GLU A 123 -21.42 13.00 -10.40
C GLU A 123 -20.19 12.07 -10.45
N LEU A 124 -20.34 10.78 -10.16
CA LEU A 124 -19.26 9.80 -10.32
C LEU A 124 -18.86 9.59 -11.79
N ALA A 125 -19.77 9.84 -12.73
CA ALA A 125 -19.47 9.75 -14.16
C ALA A 125 -18.57 10.90 -14.66
N GLN A 126 -18.47 11.99 -13.89
CA GLN A 126 -17.64 13.12 -14.29
C GLN A 126 -16.14 12.79 -14.12
N PRO A 127 -15.31 13.05 -15.15
CA PRO A 127 -13.90 12.77 -15.08
C PRO A 127 -13.25 13.51 -13.91
N GLY A 128 -12.35 12.82 -13.19
CA GLY A 128 -11.65 13.40 -12.07
C GLY A 128 -10.58 12.47 -11.48
N ASN A 129 -9.65 13.08 -10.75
CA ASN A 129 -8.54 12.39 -10.08
C ASN A 129 -8.84 12.09 -8.61
N ALA A 130 -10.08 12.32 -8.16
CA ALA A 130 -10.48 12.02 -6.80
C ALA A 130 -10.36 10.51 -6.52
N ILE A 131 -9.72 10.21 -5.40
CA ILE A 131 -9.53 8.84 -4.90
C ILE A 131 -10.65 8.49 -3.90
N PHE A 132 -11.16 9.49 -3.19
CA PHE A 132 -12.19 9.31 -2.17
C PHE A 132 -13.46 10.06 -2.56
N PHE A 133 -14.61 9.40 -2.41
CA PHE A 133 -15.91 9.97 -2.71
C PHE A 133 -16.81 9.88 -1.49
N ARG A 134 -17.53 10.97 -1.20
CA ARG A 134 -18.62 10.99 -0.22
C ARG A 134 -19.92 11.20 -0.96
N LEU A 135 -20.83 10.23 -0.92
CA LEU A 135 -22.17 10.40 -1.46
C LEU A 135 -23.03 11.05 -0.38
N ARG A 136 -23.62 12.22 -0.66
CA ARG A 136 -24.56 12.89 0.25
C ARG A 136 -26.01 12.81 -0.17
N GLY A 137 -26.29 12.76 -1.47
CA GLY A 137 -27.66 12.69 -1.96
C GLY A 137 -28.06 11.28 -2.38
N PRO A 138 -29.14 11.16 -3.16
CA PRO A 138 -29.75 9.88 -3.46
C PRO A 138 -28.80 8.99 -4.27
N PHE A 139 -28.81 7.72 -3.92
CA PHE A 139 -28.18 6.65 -4.65
C PHE A 139 -28.98 5.37 -4.40
N TYR A 140 -28.85 4.43 -5.32
CA TYR A 140 -29.42 3.10 -5.20
C TYR A 140 -28.35 2.07 -5.53
N ILE A 141 -28.26 1.01 -4.72
CA ILE A 141 -27.33 -0.10 -4.95
C ILE A 141 -28.16 -1.27 -5.42
N ASP A 142 -27.94 -1.67 -6.67
CA ASP A 142 -28.73 -2.71 -7.31
C ASP A 142 -28.18 -4.10 -6.96
N GLN A 143 -28.59 -4.61 -5.80
CA GLN A 143 -28.20 -5.94 -5.35
C GLN A 143 -28.76 -7.09 -6.22
N PRO A 144 -30.04 -7.07 -6.66
CA PRO A 144 -30.59 -8.13 -7.52
C PRO A 144 -29.78 -8.40 -8.79
N HIS A 145 -29.16 -7.37 -9.33
CA HIS A 145 -28.43 -7.44 -10.60
C HIS A 145 -26.92 -7.35 -10.45
N LEU A 146 -26.41 -7.66 -9.26
CA LEU A 146 -24.99 -7.66 -9.01
C LEU A 146 -24.29 -8.73 -9.86
N GLY A 147 -23.08 -8.41 -10.32
CA GLY A 147 -22.22 -9.34 -11.02
C GLY A 147 -21.35 -10.14 -10.04
N ARG A 148 -21.24 -11.45 -10.27
CA ARG A 148 -20.48 -12.39 -9.43
C ARG A 148 -19.41 -13.09 -10.26
N TYR A 149 -18.20 -13.19 -9.73
CA TYR A 149 -17.13 -13.95 -10.34
C TYR A 149 -16.35 -14.74 -9.28
N ALA A 150 -16.59 -16.05 -9.23
CA ALA A 150 -15.82 -16.98 -8.39
C ALA A 150 -14.80 -17.72 -9.25
N ALA A 151 -13.57 -17.84 -8.76
CA ALA A 151 -12.50 -18.53 -9.46
C ALA A 151 -11.63 -19.34 -8.49
N LEU A 152 -11.24 -20.53 -8.93
CA LEU A 152 -10.23 -21.36 -8.30
C LEU A 152 -8.91 -21.15 -9.03
N HIS A 153 -7.87 -20.86 -8.28
CA HIS A 153 -6.52 -20.66 -8.79
C HIS A 153 -5.59 -21.74 -8.25
N ALA A 154 -4.57 -22.05 -9.04
CA ALA A 154 -3.50 -22.97 -8.67
C ALA A 154 -2.16 -22.27 -8.89
N ASN A 155 -1.34 -22.22 -7.86
CA ASN A 155 0.01 -21.70 -7.92
C ASN A 155 0.99 -22.86 -7.79
N ARG A 156 1.71 -23.18 -8.87
CA ARG A 156 2.70 -24.26 -8.87
C ARG A 156 4.03 -23.72 -8.36
N GLN A 157 4.47 -24.21 -7.21
CA GLN A 157 5.75 -23.84 -6.63
C GLN A 157 6.91 -24.60 -7.28
N LYS A 158 8.13 -24.04 -7.13
CA LYS A 158 9.38 -24.72 -7.49
C LYS A 158 9.56 -25.92 -6.56
N GLY A 159 9.49 -27.13 -7.12
CA GLY A 159 9.44 -28.39 -6.35
C GLY A 159 8.15 -29.21 -6.56
N GLY A 160 7.27 -28.77 -7.45
CA GLY A 160 6.12 -29.58 -7.90
C GLY A 160 4.86 -29.44 -7.04
N ARG A 161 4.98 -28.87 -5.84
CA ARG A 161 3.83 -28.55 -4.96
C ARG A 161 2.89 -27.55 -5.62
N VAL A 162 1.60 -27.73 -5.41
CA VAL A 162 0.54 -26.87 -5.93
C VAL A 162 -0.28 -26.29 -4.79
N ASP A 163 -0.20 -24.97 -4.61
CA ASP A 163 -1.07 -24.26 -3.67
C ASP A 163 -2.35 -23.83 -4.37
N TYR A 164 -3.48 -24.16 -3.76
CA TYR A 164 -4.79 -23.76 -4.24
C TYR A 164 -5.30 -22.59 -3.41
N PHE A 165 -5.82 -21.58 -4.09
CA PHE A 165 -6.55 -20.48 -3.46
C PHE A 165 -7.77 -20.13 -4.30
N ALA A 166 -8.82 -19.69 -3.65
CA ALA A 166 -10.05 -19.27 -4.30
C ALA A 166 -10.26 -17.77 -4.12
N THR A 167 -10.83 -17.14 -5.16
CA THR A 167 -11.29 -15.75 -5.10
C THR A 167 -12.77 -15.68 -5.43
N CYS A 168 -13.48 -14.77 -4.78
CA CYS A 168 -14.86 -14.45 -5.11
C CYS A 168 -15.01 -12.93 -5.14
N ASP A 169 -15.26 -12.40 -6.33
CA ASP A 169 -15.39 -10.99 -6.61
C ASP A 169 -16.87 -10.66 -6.88
N TYR A 170 -17.36 -9.61 -6.25
CA TYR A 170 -18.70 -9.07 -6.41
C TYR A 170 -18.60 -7.65 -6.93
N ALA A 171 -19.51 -7.29 -7.85
CA ALA A 171 -19.64 -5.95 -8.38
C ALA A 171 -21.13 -5.55 -8.37
N CYS A 172 -21.49 -4.58 -7.54
CA CYS A 172 -22.85 -4.06 -7.46
C CYS A 172 -22.95 -2.73 -8.23
N PRO A 173 -23.87 -2.61 -9.19
CA PRO A 173 -24.19 -1.34 -9.83
C PRO A 173 -24.59 -0.29 -8.78
N LEU A 174 -23.99 0.90 -8.88
CA LEU A 174 -24.40 2.07 -8.11
C LEU A 174 -25.15 3.01 -9.06
N LEU A 175 -26.46 3.15 -8.84
CA LEU A 175 -27.39 3.92 -9.67
C LEU A 175 -27.85 5.19 -8.94
N VAL A 176 -28.54 6.07 -9.66
CA VAL A 176 -29.11 7.28 -9.06
C VAL A 176 -30.43 6.94 -8.36
N ALA A 177 -31.27 6.12 -9.00
CA ALA A 177 -32.56 5.69 -8.47
C ALA A 177 -32.82 4.20 -8.73
N ALA A 178 -33.82 3.63 -8.06
CA ALA A 178 -34.24 2.24 -8.29
C ALA A 178 -34.90 2.04 -9.67
N ALA A 179 -35.56 3.06 -10.22
CA ALA A 179 -36.20 2.98 -11.53
C ALA A 179 -35.20 2.74 -12.68
N ASP A 180 -33.94 3.14 -12.47
CA ASP A 180 -32.84 3.03 -13.41
C ASP A 180 -32.49 1.57 -13.74
N THR A 181 -32.90 0.59 -12.92
CA THR A 181 -32.63 -0.84 -13.16
C THR A 181 -33.34 -1.39 -14.39
N SER A 182 -34.46 -0.78 -14.79
CA SER A 182 -35.25 -1.21 -15.95
C SER A 182 -34.76 -0.62 -17.27
N VAL A 183 -33.84 0.36 -17.23
CA VAL A 183 -33.39 1.08 -18.41
C VAL A 183 -32.40 0.22 -19.19
N PHE A 184 -32.85 -0.27 -20.34
CA PHE A 184 -32.02 -1.06 -21.24
C PHE A 184 -30.75 -0.28 -21.63
N ARG A 185 -29.57 -0.88 -21.40
CA ARG A 185 -28.24 -0.30 -21.68
C ARG A 185 -27.83 0.91 -20.84
N LEU A 186 -28.48 1.15 -19.70
CA LEU A 186 -27.95 2.11 -18.74
C LEU A 186 -26.57 1.64 -18.26
N THR A 187 -25.59 2.53 -18.33
CA THR A 187 -24.26 2.29 -17.75
C THR A 187 -24.22 2.92 -16.36
N PRO A 188 -24.06 2.12 -15.29
CA PRO A 188 -23.93 2.65 -13.95
C PRO A 188 -22.75 3.61 -13.84
N PRO A 189 -22.90 4.78 -13.19
CA PRO A 189 -21.81 5.74 -13.02
C PRO A 189 -20.67 5.21 -12.14
N GLY A 190 -20.91 4.16 -11.35
CA GLY A 190 -19.89 3.44 -10.60
C GLY A 190 -20.37 2.05 -10.17
N TRP A 191 -19.42 1.26 -9.65
CA TRP A 191 -19.65 -0.11 -9.21
C TRP A 191 -19.02 -0.31 -7.83
N LEU A 192 -19.82 -0.74 -6.85
CA LEU A 192 -19.29 -1.17 -5.57
C LEU A 192 -18.63 -2.53 -5.73
N SER A 193 -17.34 -2.64 -5.40
CA SER A 193 -16.57 -3.86 -5.55
C SER A 193 -16.18 -4.45 -4.19
N TYR A 194 -16.41 -5.75 -4.06
CA TYR A 194 -15.99 -6.56 -2.93
C TYR A 194 -15.19 -7.74 -3.44
N SER A 195 -14.07 -8.06 -2.78
CA SER A 195 -13.21 -9.18 -3.15
C SER A 195 -12.88 -10.00 -1.92
N TYR A 196 -13.11 -11.30 -2.02
CA TYR A 196 -12.79 -12.28 -0.99
C TYR A 196 -11.75 -13.25 -1.53
N ARG A 197 -10.79 -13.62 -0.68
CA ARG A 197 -9.77 -14.62 -0.99
C ARG A 197 -9.64 -15.58 0.17
N ALA A 198 -9.52 -16.86 -0.13
CA ALA A 198 -9.16 -17.88 0.85
C ALA A 198 -8.12 -18.83 0.24
N ASP A 199 -7.08 -19.13 1.02
CA ASP A 199 -6.18 -20.22 0.69
C ASP A 199 -6.88 -21.54 1.04
N LEU A 200 -6.94 -22.45 0.07
CA LEU A 200 -7.64 -23.73 0.23
C LEU A 200 -6.70 -24.81 0.78
N GLY A 201 -5.40 -24.70 0.52
CA GLY A 201 -4.37 -25.65 0.95
C GLY A 201 -3.43 -26.06 -0.18
N THR A 202 -2.45 -26.89 0.15
CA THR A 202 -1.41 -27.38 -0.75
C THR A 202 -1.66 -28.85 -1.11
N ASP A 203 -1.41 -29.21 -2.37
CA ASP A 203 -1.46 -30.60 -2.88
C ASP A 203 -2.76 -31.34 -2.55
N LEU A 204 -3.89 -30.62 -2.59
CA LEU A 204 -5.19 -31.17 -2.26
C LEU A 204 -5.66 -32.19 -3.30
N PRO A 205 -6.21 -33.34 -2.86
CA PRO A 205 -6.87 -34.26 -3.77
C PRO A 205 -8.11 -33.61 -4.41
N PRO A 206 -8.51 -34.01 -5.63
CA PRO A 206 -9.58 -33.34 -6.38
C PRO A 206 -10.91 -33.22 -5.63
N GLY A 207 -11.33 -34.26 -4.90
CA GLY A 207 -12.58 -34.25 -4.13
C GLY A 207 -12.56 -33.23 -2.99
N GLU A 208 -11.49 -33.21 -2.21
CA GLU A 208 -11.31 -32.25 -1.12
C GLU A 208 -11.21 -30.82 -1.63
N ARG A 209 -10.47 -30.60 -2.73
CA ARG A 209 -10.36 -29.30 -3.39
C ARG A 209 -11.72 -28.75 -3.82
N SER A 210 -12.53 -29.57 -4.49
CA SER A 210 -13.89 -29.18 -4.92
C SER A 210 -14.79 -28.86 -3.73
N TRP A 211 -14.76 -29.68 -2.69
CA TRP A 211 -15.54 -29.43 -1.47
C TRP A 211 -15.11 -28.13 -0.77
N ARG A 212 -13.81 -27.90 -0.57
CA ARG A 212 -13.28 -26.67 0.05
C ARG A 212 -13.64 -25.43 -0.77
N TYR A 213 -13.57 -25.52 -2.10
CA TYR A 213 -13.97 -24.45 -3.01
C TYR A 213 -15.47 -24.13 -2.89
N GLN A 214 -16.34 -25.13 -2.96
CA GLN A 214 -17.78 -24.94 -2.84
C GLN A 214 -18.16 -24.35 -1.47
N ASN A 215 -17.53 -24.84 -0.39
CA ASN A 215 -17.73 -24.31 0.96
C ASN A 215 -17.26 -22.84 1.06
N PHE A 216 -16.13 -22.49 0.45
CA PHE A 216 -15.69 -21.09 0.36
C PHE A 216 -16.73 -20.21 -0.36
N VAL A 217 -17.23 -20.63 -1.52
CA VAL A 217 -18.24 -19.87 -2.28
C VAL A 217 -19.53 -19.72 -1.49
N ALA A 218 -20.04 -20.81 -0.90
CA ALA A 218 -21.27 -20.78 -0.11
C ALA A 218 -21.17 -19.83 1.10
N ARG A 219 -20.08 -19.92 1.89
CA ARG A 219 -19.85 -19.02 3.03
C ARG A 219 -19.69 -17.57 2.59
N THR A 220 -19.02 -17.34 1.46
CA THR A 220 -18.80 -15.98 0.96
C THR A 220 -20.10 -15.36 0.44
N ASN A 221 -20.94 -16.13 -0.25
CA ASN A 221 -22.28 -15.68 -0.67
C ASN A 221 -23.14 -15.32 0.54
N ALA A 222 -23.25 -16.23 1.52
CA ALA A 222 -24.02 -15.96 2.74
C ALA A 222 -23.53 -14.71 3.48
N ARG A 223 -22.19 -14.55 3.57
CA ARG A 223 -21.59 -13.35 4.16
C ARG A 223 -21.93 -12.10 3.36
N PHE A 224 -21.83 -12.15 2.04
CA PHE A 224 -22.11 -11.01 1.16
C PHE A 224 -23.59 -10.61 1.24
N ASP A 225 -24.51 -11.58 1.19
CA ASP A 225 -25.95 -11.36 1.24
C ASP A 225 -26.39 -10.74 2.58
N SER A 226 -25.64 -10.97 3.66
CA SER A 226 -25.87 -10.33 4.98
C SER A 226 -25.36 -8.89 5.10
N LEU A 227 -24.65 -8.36 4.09
CA LEU A 227 -24.09 -7.00 4.16
C LEU A 227 -25.14 -5.95 3.85
N HIS A 228 -25.26 -4.96 4.75
CA HIS A 228 -25.87 -3.67 4.40
C HIS A 228 -24.93 -2.91 3.45
N LEU A 229 -25.17 -3.03 2.14
CA LEU A 229 -24.30 -2.46 1.09
C LEU A 229 -24.26 -0.92 1.10
N ALA A 230 -25.32 -0.28 1.61
CA ALA A 230 -25.42 1.17 1.76
C ALA A 230 -24.70 1.70 3.01
N ASP A 231 -24.28 0.82 3.92
CA ASP A 231 -23.58 1.21 5.14
C ASP A 231 -22.08 1.40 4.87
N PHE A 232 -21.71 2.62 4.47
CA PHE A 232 -20.34 3.09 4.31
C PHE A 232 -20.21 4.58 4.65
N ALA A 233 -19.05 4.97 5.17
CA ALA A 233 -18.75 6.37 5.46
C ALA A 233 -18.26 7.13 4.22
N TYR A 234 -17.55 6.44 3.33
CA TYR A 234 -17.05 6.94 2.05
C TYR A 234 -16.72 5.80 1.09
N LEU A 235 -16.50 6.13 -0.18
CA LEU A 235 -16.08 5.20 -1.23
C LEU A 235 -14.63 5.49 -1.65
N LEU A 236 -13.85 4.43 -1.84
CA LEU A 236 -12.46 4.49 -2.29
C LEU A 236 -12.37 3.97 -3.74
N ARG A 237 -11.79 4.75 -4.65
CA ARG A 237 -11.49 4.29 -6.01
C ARG A 237 -10.51 3.12 -6.00
N VAL A 238 -10.86 2.04 -6.69
CA VAL A 238 -9.98 0.90 -6.90
C VAL A 238 -9.14 1.16 -8.15
N GLU A 239 -7.90 1.61 -7.99
CA GLU A 239 -7.03 1.93 -9.13
C GLU A 239 -6.39 0.70 -9.79
N ASN A 240 -6.06 -0.32 -9.01
CA ASN A 240 -5.44 -1.56 -9.49
C ASN A 240 -6.42 -2.72 -9.31
N ALA A 241 -7.59 -2.61 -9.94
CA ALA A 241 -8.59 -3.65 -9.84
C ALA A 241 -8.09 -4.97 -10.44
N SER A 242 -8.38 -6.07 -9.77
CA SER A 242 -8.01 -7.40 -10.23
C SER A 242 -8.80 -7.73 -11.53
N PRO A 243 -8.27 -8.61 -12.39
CA PRO A 243 -9.03 -9.12 -13.53
C PRO A 243 -10.37 -9.75 -13.11
N GLY A 244 -10.43 -10.34 -11.91
CA GLY A 244 -11.64 -10.94 -11.34
C GLY A 244 -12.73 -9.90 -11.05
N GLN A 245 -12.37 -8.71 -10.56
CA GLN A 245 -13.32 -7.61 -10.33
C GLN A 245 -13.95 -7.11 -11.64
N TYR A 246 -13.15 -6.99 -12.72
CA TYR A 246 -13.69 -6.63 -14.03
C TYR A 246 -14.58 -7.74 -14.61
N ARG A 247 -14.23 -9.01 -14.39
CA ARG A 247 -15.09 -10.14 -14.77
C ARG A 247 -16.40 -10.15 -14.00
N ALA A 248 -16.37 -9.79 -12.71
CA ALA A 248 -17.58 -9.61 -11.91
C ALA A 248 -18.48 -8.54 -12.52
N VAL A 249 -17.95 -7.36 -12.87
CA VAL A 249 -18.75 -6.32 -13.56
C VAL A 249 -19.38 -6.85 -14.84
N ARG A 250 -18.60 -7.53 -15.69
CA ARG A 250 -19.08 -8.10 -16.97
C ARG A 250 -20.13 -9.20 -16.80
N ALA A 251 -20.20 -9.83 -15.64
CA ALA A 251 -21.22 -10.83 -15.34
C ALA A 251 -22.57 -10.20 -14.96
N SER A 252 -22.62 -8.89 -14.69
CA SER A 252 -23.89 -8.18 -14.49
C SER A 252 -24.54 -7.82 -15.83
N HIS A 253 -25.86 -7.84 -15.88
CA HIS A 253 -26.60 -7.42 -17.07
C HIS A 253 -26.52 -5.91 -17.34
N LEU A 254 -26.15 -5.10 -16.32
CA LEU A 254 -25.89 -3.66 -16.45
C LEU A 254 -24.44 -3.35 -16.84
N ALA A 255 -23.65 -4.36 -17.22
CA ALA A 255 -22.26 -4.16 -17.60
C ALA A 255 -22.14 -3.12 -18.74
N PRO A 256 -21.18 -2.19 -18.64
CA PRO A 256 -20.92 -1.25 -19.73
C PRO A 256 -20.48 -2.00 -20.99
N TYR A 257 -21.04 -1.62 -22.13
CA TYR A 257 -20.60 -2.13 -23.44
C TYR A 257 -19.18 -1.66 -23.81
N TYR A 258 -18.80 -0.46 -23.37
CA TYR A 258 -17.51 0.16 -23.67
C TYR A 258 -16.93 0.88 -22.45
N GLY A 259 -15.60 0.96 -22.39
CA GLY A 259 -14.88 1.67 -21.32
C GLY A 259 -14.51 0.79 -20.13
N SER A 260 -13.72 1.37 -19.22
CA SER A 260 -13.34 0.72 -17.96
C SER A 260 -14.27 1.21 -16.84
N PRO A 261 -15.03 0.32 -16.18
CA PRO A 261 -15.97 0.72 -15.13
C PRO A 261 -15.22 1.35 -13.95
N LEU A 262 -15.83 2.39 -13.35
CA LEU A 262 -15.33 2.96 -12.11
C LEU A 262 -15.65 2.01 -10.94
N LEU A 263 -14.63 1.30 -10.45
CA LEU A 263 -14.74 0.41 -9.32
C LEU A 263 -14.47 1.17 -8.01
N LEU A 264 -15.36 0.99 -7.03
CA LEU A 264 -15.38 1.69 -5.75
C LEU A 264 -15.44 0.67 -4.62
N ALA A 265 -14.50 0.74 -3.68
CA ALA A 265 -14.52 -0.04 -2.45
C ALA A 265 -15.23 0.77 -1.34
N PRO A 266 -16.32 0.26 -0.76
CA PRO A 266 -16.97 0.94 0.36
C PRO A 266 -16.15 0.82 1.64
N VAL A 267 -16.00 1.94 2.36
CA VAL A 267 -15.22 2.00 3.60
C VAL A 267 -16.11 2.50 4.74
N ARG A 268 -16.23 1.68 5.79
CA ARG A 268 -17.01 2.01 7.00
C ARG A 268 -16.25 2.82 8.04
N ALA A 269 -14.92 2.77 8.01
CA ALA A 269 -14.10 3.54 8.93
C ALA A 269 -14.26 5.04 8.68
N SER A 270 -14.13 5.85 9.74
CA SER A 270 -14.19 7.31 9.58
C SER A 270 -13.03 7.82 8.72
N PHE A 271 -13.31 8.85 7.92
CA PHE A 271 -12.31 9.43 7.03
C PHE A 271 -11.10 9.98 7.79
N ALA A 272 -11.27 10.42 9.04
CA ALA A 272 -10.18 10.93 9.89
C ALA A 272 -9.13 9.86 10.24
N LEU A 273 -9.56 8.59 10.38
CA LEU A 273 -8.70 7.47 10.76
C LEU A 273 -7.93 6.85 9.57
N ARG A 274 -8.13 7.35 8.35
CA ARG A 274 -7.46 6.84 7.15
C ARG A 274 -5.95 6.98 7.26
N GLY A 275 -5.23 5.96 6.78
CA GLY A 275 -3.77 5.94 6.74
C GLY A 275 -3.08 5.72 8.10
N GLY A 276 -3.78 5.79 9.24
CA GLY A 276 -3.17 5.59 10.55
C GLY A 276 -2.48 4.23 10.69
N ARG A 277 -3.14 3.16 10.22
CA ARG A 277 -2.56 1.80 10.20
C ARG A 277 -1.35 1.69 9.27
N THR A 278 -1.37 2.36 8.12
CA THR A 278 -0.25 2.36 7.15
C THR A 278 0.95 3.09 7.72
N LEU A 279 0.75 4.27 8.33
CA LEU A 279 1.80 5.01 9.02
C LEU A 279 2.39 4.19 10.16
N HIS A 280 1.54 3.62 11.01
CA HIS A 280 1.99 2.79 12.13
C HIS A 280 2.86 1.63 11.65
N ARG A 281 2.42 0.90 10.61
CA ARG A 281 3.24 -0.17 10.00
C ARG A 281 4.56 0.34 9.45
N GLY A 282 4.55 1.49 8.77
CA GLY A 282 5.77 2.12 8.25
C GLY A 282 6.75 2.51 9.35
N LEU A 283 6.27 3.15 10.41
CA LEU A 283 7.07 3.52 11.58
C LEU A 283 7.60 2.29 12.31
N TRP A 284 6.80 1.24 12.44
CA TRP A 284 7.21 0.00 13.08
C TRP A 284 8.27 -0.73 12.26
N ALA A 285 8.09 -0.83 10.93
CA ALA A 285 9.07 -1.40 10.02
C ALA A 285 10.38 -0.61 10.01
N LEU A 286 10.29 0.72 10.07
CA LEU A 286 11.44 1.61 10.16
C LEU A 286 12.18 1.40 11.49
N GLY A 287 11.47 1.42 12.62
CA GLY A 287 12.06 1.22 13.94
C GLY A 287 12.73 -0.14 14.09
N ALA A 288 12.01 -1.22 13.76
CA ALA A 288 12.54 -2.58 13.82
C ALA A 288 13.72 -2.77 12.86
N GLY A 289 13.59 -2.25 11.64
CA GLY A 289 14.64 -2.30 10.62
C GLY A 289 15.91 -1.56 11.04
N SER A 290 15.78 -0.33 11.54
CA SER A 290 16.90 0.45 12.05
C SER A 290 17.56 -0.22 13.26
N ALA A 291 16.77 -0.76 14.19
CA ALA A 291 17.30 -1.50 15.34
C ALA A 291 18.12 -2.72 14.91
N PHE A 292 17.63 -3.47 13.91
CA PHE A 292 18.35 -4.60 13.34
C PHE A 292 19.66 -4.20 12.65
N VAL A 293 19.65 -3.12 11.86
CA VAL A 293 20.87 -2.59 11.24
C VAL A 293 21.88 -2.15 12.31
N ILE A 294 21.44 -1.45 13.35
CA ILE A 294 22.29 -1.06 14.47
C ILE A 294 22.87 -2.30 15.14
N PHE A 295 22.04 -3.31 15.44
CA PHE A 295 22.48 -4.58 16.03
C PHE A 295 23.55 -5.29 15.19
N LEU A 296 23.39 -5.37 13.87
CA LEU A 296 24.42 -5.89 12.98
C LEU A 296 25.72 -5.09 13.08
N LEU A 297 25.63 -3.76 13.13
CA LEU A 297 26.79 -2.89 13.33
C LEU A 297 27.44 -3.06 14.72
N LEU A 298 26.69 -3.48 15.75
CA LEU A 298 27.23 -3.76 17.08
C LEU A 298 28.09 -5.03 17.10
N ILE A 299 27.64 -6.07 16.39
CA ILE A 299 28.25 -7.41 16.45
C ILE A 299 29.38 -7.56 15.42
N MET A 300 29.34 -6.81 14.32
CA MET A 300 30.42 -6.84 13.34
C MET A 300 31.70 -6.21 13.93
N PRO A 301 32.85 -6.91 13.89
CA PRO A 301 34.10 -6.39 14.41
C PRO A 301 34.55 -5.18 13.59
N LEU A 302 34.48 -4.00 14.18
CA LEU A 302 35.04 -2.75 13.65
C LEU A 302 36.52 -2.67 14.07
N ARG A 303 37.43 -2.36 13.13
CA ARG A 303 38.84 -2.08 13.45
C ARG A 303 38.91 -0.99 14.53
N PRO A 304 39.69 -1.17 15.61
CA PRO A 304 40.12 -0.04 16.42
C PRO A 304 41.00 0.85 15.53
N ALA A 305 40.74 2.16 15.52
CA ALA A 305 41.43 3.14 14.69
C ALA A 305 42.93 3.34 15.02
N ALA A 306 43.52 2.48 15.87
CA ALA A 306 44.83 2.68 16.47
C ALA A 306 46.02 2.14 15.64
N GLU A 307 45.79 1.49 14.48
CA GLU A 307 46.88 0.96 13.64
C GLU A 307 47.03 1.67 12.28
N ALA A 308 46.37 2.81 12.07
CA ALA A 308 46.74 3.72 10.98
C ALA A 308 47.90 4.61 11.46
N GLY A 309 49.03 3.98 11.78
CA GLY A 309 50.29 4.65 12.08
C GLY A 309 50.87 5.30 10.84
N TYR A 310 51.39 6.51 11.06
CA TYR A 310 52.30 7.28 10.21
C TYR A 310 53.49 6.45 9.72
#